data_AF-A0A392P2Z3-F1
#
_entry.id   AF-A0A392P2Z3-F1
#
_cell.length_a   1.000
_cell.length_b   1.000
_cell.length_c   1.000
_cell.angle_alpha   90.00
_cell.angle_beta   90.00
_cell.angle_gamma   90.00
#
_symmetry.space_group_name_H-M   'P 1'
#
loop_
_entity.id
_entity.type
_entity.pdbx_description
1 polymer ?
#
loop_
_entity_poly.entity_id
_entity_poly.type
_entity_poly.pdbx_seq_one_letter_code
_entity_poly.pdbx_strand_id
1 'polypeptide(L)'
;ESSQVSGMSRIRCILRGLDVKTYIFLFAFVPMCIFGIYIHGQKISYFLRPLWEKPPKPFNVIPHYYNDNVTMENLCRLHGWGVREYPRRVYDAVLFSNEIEILTLRWQELYPYITEFVLLESNSTFTGLPKPLVFSGNRDQFKFVEPRLTYGTIGGRFKKGE
;
A
#
# COMPACT_ATOMS: atom_id res chain seq x y z
N GLU A 1 -65.47 23.62 -10.15
CA GLU A 1 -64.35 22.65 -10.21
C GLU A 1 -63.06 23.40 -10.47
N SER A 2 -62.11 23.20 -9.58
CA SER A 2 -60.90 24.00 -9.40
C SER A 2 -59.74 23.52 -10.28
N SER A 3 -59.11 24.48 -10.95
CA SER A 3 -57.64 24.60 -11.08
C SER A 3 -56.82 23.37 -11.46
N GLN A 4 -56.54 23.15 -12.75
CA GLN A 4 -55.31 22.46 -13.18
C GLN A 4 -55.02 22.60 -14.70
N VAL A 5 -54.72 23.80 -15.21
CA VAL A 5 -54.18 23.94 -16.61
C VAL A 5 -52.90 24.80 -16.67
N SER A 6 -52.40 25.31 -15.55
CA SER A 6 -51.23 26.21 -15.52
C SER A 6 -49.85 25.53 -15.38
N GLY A 7 -49.75 24.21 -15.61
CA GLY A 7 -48.47 23.47 -15.53
C GLY A 7 -47.75 23.27 -16.87
N MET A 8 -48.50 23.19 -17.98
CA MET A 8 -47.95 22.73 -19.26
C MET A 8 -47.47 23.85 -20.19
N SER A 9 -47.96 25.09 -20.04
CA SER A 9 -47.54 26.21 -20.91
C SER A 9 -46.18 26.79 -20.52
N ARG A 10 -45.84 26.79 -19.23
CA ARG A 10 -44.54 27.27 -18.72
C ARG A 10 -43.38 26.37 -19.14
N ILE A 11 -43.59 25.04 -19.17
CA ILE A 11 -42.58 24.06 -19.63
C ILE A 11 -42.31 24.22 -21.14
N ARG A 12 -43.36 24.50 -21.95
CA ARG A 12 -43.20 24.75 -23.40
C ARG A 12 -42.45 26.05 -23.72
N CYS A 13 -42.48 27.05 -22.85
CA CYS A 13 -41.68 28.29 -23.02
C CYS A 13 -40.20 28.10 -22.65
N ILE A 14 -39.89 27.27 -21.64
CA ILE A 14 -38.49 26.99 -21.26
C ILE A 14 -37.77 26.18 -22.35
N LEU A 15 -38.47 25.22 -22.98
CA LEU A 15 -37.90 24.39 -24.05
C LEU A 15 -37.72 25.12 -25.39
N ARG A 16 -38.41 26.26 -25.61
CA ARG A 16 -38.34 27.06 -26.85
C ARG A 16 -37.18 28.06 -26.90
N GLY A 17 -36.50 28.31 -25.77
CA GLY A 17 -35.37 29.24 -25.68
C GLY A 17 -34.00 28.58 -25.60
N LEU A 18 -33.93 27.25 -25.58
CA LEU A 18 -32.66 26.52 -25.58
C LEU A 18 -32.15 26.41 -27.01
N ASP A 19 -31.14 27.21 -27.33
CA ASP A 19 -30.42 27.17 -28.59
C ASP A 19 -29.95 25.73 -28.90
N VAL A 20 -30.02 25.31 -30.15
CA VAL A 20 -29.58 23.97 -30.62
C VAL A 20 -28.13 23.70 -30.18
N LYS A 21 -27.32 24.75 -30.08
CA LYS A 21 -25.96 24.71 -29.53
C LYS A 21 -25.91 24.20 -28.09
N THR A 22 -26.87 24.58 -27.26
CA THR A 22 -26.98 24.13 -25.86
C THR A 22 -27.29 22.64 -25.79
N TYR A 23 -28.17 22.15 -26.66
CA TYR A 23 -28.48 20.72 -26.74
C TYR A 23 -27.28 19.89 -27.23
N ILE A 24 -26.55 20.37 -28.24
CA ILE A 24 -25.31 19.70 -28.71
C ILE A 24 -24.25 19.67 -27.61
N PHE A 25 -24.06 20.77 -26.89
CA PHE A 25 -23.12 20.83 -25.77
C PHE A 25 -23.49 19.83 -24.67
N LEU A 26 -24.77 19.80 -24.26
CA LEU A 26 -25.22 18.96 -23.16
C LEU A 26 -25.27 17.47 -23.51
N PHE A 27 -25.66 17.12 -24.74
CA PHE A 27 -25.88 15.73 -25.14
C PHE A 27 -24.74 15.10 -25.95
N ALA A 28 -23.81 15.88 -26.50
CA ALA A 28 -22.65 15.35 -27.22
C ALA A 28 -21.32 15.68 -26.50
N PHE A 29 -21.09 16.95 -26.17
CA PHE A 29 -19.80 17.37 -25.60
C PHE A 29 -19.62 16.89 -24.15
N VAL A 30 -20.62 17.11 -23.28
CA VAL A 30 -20.54 16.69 -21.87
C VAL A 30 -20.34 15.17 -21.72
N PRO A 31 -21.09 14.29 -22.40
CA PRO A 31 -20.86 12.85 -22.33
C PRO A 31 -19.50 12.43 -22.89
N MET A 32 -19.02 13.07 -23.96
CA MET A 32 -17.68 12.81 -24.51
C MET A 32 -16.58 13.19 -23.51
N CYS A 33 -16.70 14.33 -22.82
CA CYS A 33 -15.77 14.73 -21.76
C CYS A 33 -15.81 13.75 -20.57
N ILE A 34 -17.00 13.34 -20.13
CA ILE A 34 -17.16 12.36 -19.05
C ILE A 34 -16.51 11.03 -19.45
N PHE A 35 -16.75 10.56 -20.68
CA PHE A 35 -16.13 9.34 -21.20
C PHE A 35 -14.60 9.47 -21.29
N GLY A 36 -14.09 10.60 -21.76
CA GLY A 36 -12.66 10.90 -21.78
C GLY A 36 -12.04 10.90 -20.37
N ILE A 37 -12.71 11.52 -19.40
CA ILE A 37 -12.28 11.49 -17.99
C ILE A 37 -12.39 10.07 -17.41
N TYR A 38 -13.37 9.27 -17.79
CA TYR A 38 -13.50 7.90 -17.34
C TYR A 38 -12.33 7.03 -17.84
N ILE A 39 -11.99 7.13 -19.12
CA ILE A 39 -10.89 6.36 -19.73
C ILE A 39 -9.51 6.88 -19.28
N HIS A 40 -9.36 8.19 -19.05
CA HIS A 40 -8.09 8.82 -18.73
C HIS A 40 -7.99 9.37 -17.30
N GLY A 41 -8.91 9.02 -16.42
CA GLY A 41 -9.03 9.61 -15.09
C GLY A 41 -7.77 9.42 -14.25
N GLN A 42 -7.14 8.24 -14.32
CA GLN A 42 -5.87 8.01 -13.66
C GLN A 42 -4.76 8.92 -14.18
N LYS A 43 -4.66 9.13 -15.51
CA LYS A 43 -3.66 10.02 -16.12
C LYS A 43 -3.89 11.47 -15.73
N ILE A 44 -5.14 11.93 -15.77
CA ILE A 44 -5.54 13.30 -15.37
C ILE A 44 -5.24 13.50 -13.88
N SER A 45 -5.56 12.51 -13.05
CA SER A 45 -5.28 12.51 -11.62
C SER A 45 -3.77 12.61 -11.34
N TYR A 46 -2.94 11.79 -11.99
CA TYR A 46 -1.48 11.89 -11.82
C TYR A 46 -0.91 13.21 -12.35
N PHE A 47 -1.42 13.73 -13.46
CA PHE A 47 -0.96 14.99 -14.03
C PHE A 47 -1.24 16.18 -13.11
N LEU A 48 -2.43 16.22 -12.52
CA LEU A 48 -2.84 17.30 -11.62
C LEU A 48 -2.50 17.01 -10.14
N ARG A 49 -1.89 15.86 -9.83
CA ARG A 49 -1.45 15.45 -8.48
C ARG A 49 -0.69 16.55 -7.72
N PRO A 50 0.22 17.33 -8.34
CA PRO A 50 0.91 18.43 -7.64
C PRO A 50 -0.01 19.55 -7.12
N LEU A 51 -1.24 19.69 -7.65
CA LEU A 51 -2.17 20.74 -7.23
C LEU A 51 -2.89 20.42 -5.91
N TRP A 52 -3.03 19.14 -5.54
CA TRP A 52 -3.77 18.72 -4.35
C TRP A 52 -2.99 17.80 -3.41
N GLU A 53 -1.91 17.18 -3.86
CA GLU A 53 -1.02 16.42 -3.00
C GLU A 53 -0.04 17.40 -2.32
N LYS A 54 -0.06 17.41 -1.00
CA LYS A 54 0.91 18.21 -0.24
C LYS A 54 2.29 17.55 -0.39
N PRO A 55 3.37 18.34 -0.52
CA PRO A 55 4.71 17.77 -0.50
C PRO A 55 4.90 16.99 0.82
N PRO A 56 5.71 15.92 0.80
CA PRO A 56 6.07 15.23 2.03
C PRO A 56 6.71 16.22 3.00
N LYS A 57 6.56 15.96 4.30
CA LYS A 57 7.22 16.79 5.31
C LYS A 57 8.74 16.73 5.06
N PRO A 58 9.44 17.88 5.13
CA PRO A 58 10.89 17.88 5.00
C PRO A 58 11.50 17.01 6.11
N PHE A 59 12.56 16.29 5.76
CA PHE A 59 13.31 15.50 6.74
C PHE A 59 14.14 16.43 7.63
N ASN A 60 14.16 16.15 8.94
CA ASN A 60 15.14 16.73 9.84
C ASN A 60 16.44 15.96 9.68
N VAL A 61 17.40 16.53 8.94
CA VAL A 61 18.71 15.91 8.74
C VAL A 61 19.53 16.10 10.00
N ILE A 62 19.77 15.00 10.72
CA ILE A 62 20.66 14.97 11.89
C ILE A 62 22.00 14.38 11.41
N PRO A 63 23.08 15.17 11.29
CA PRO A 63 24.37 14.65 10.87
C PRO A 63 24.94 13.74 11.96
N HIS A 64 25.10 12.45 11.65
CA HIS A 64 25.67 11.46 12.55
C HIS A 64 27.09 11.12 12.08
N TYR A 65 28.10 11.59 12.81
CA TYR A 65 29.48 11.20 12.56
C TYR A 65 29.80 9.97 13.38
N TYR A 66 30.20 8.89 12.70
CA TYR A 66 30.63 7.67 13.37
C TYR A 66 31.90 7.96 14.18
N ASN A 67 31.90 7.55 15.45
CA ASN A 67 33.05 7.63 16.33
C ASN A 67 32.94 6.52 17.38
N ASP A 68 33.93 5.63 17.41
CA ASP A 68 33.99 4.47 18.30
C ASP A 68 34.03 4.86 19.80
N ASN A 69 34.51 6.06 20.13
CA ASN A 69 34.77 6.50 21.50
C ASN A 69 33.58 7.23 22.16
N VAL A 70 32.41 7.30 21.51
CA VAL A 70 31.25 8.00 22.05
C VAL A 70 30.38 7.02 22.85
N THR A 71 30.04 7.40 24.08
CA THR A 71 29.16 6.60 24.94
C THR A 71 27.73 6.58 24.39
N MET A 72 27.02 5.46 24.61
CA MET A 72 25.61 5.31 24.20
C MET A 72 24.72 6.42 24.79
N GLU A 73 25.02 6.91 25.99
CA GLU A 73 24.29 8.01 26.62
C GLU A 73 24.37 9.30 25.81
N ASN A 74 25.58 9.68 25.38
CA ASN A 74 25.77 10.87 24.56
C ASN A 74 25.09 10.70 23.19
N LEU A 75 25.19 9.51 22.58
CA LEU A 75 24.50 9.19 21.32
C LEU A 75 22.98 9.32 21.45
N CYS A 76 22.38 8.72 22.48
CA CYS A 76 20.94 8.82 22.72
C CYS A 76 20.52 10.29 22.95
N ARG A 77 21.27 11.04 23.76
CA ARG A 77 20.96 12.44 24.09
C ARG A 77 20.94 13.35 22.87
N LEU A 78 21.81 13.14 21.88
CA LEU A 78 21.83 13.88 20.61
C LEU A 78 20.50 13.72 19.83
N HIS A 79 19.82 12.59 19.98
CA HIS A 79 18.53 12.32 19.36
C HIS A 79 17.34 12.66 20.27
N GLY A 80 17.57 13.27 21.44
CA GLY A 80 16.54 13.52 22.45
C GLY A 80 16.02 12.24 23.11
N TRP A 81 16.82 11.17 23.10
CA TRP A 81 16.48 9.86 23.67
C TRP A 81 17.29 9.58 24.93
N GLY A 82 16.77 8.71 25.80
CA GLY A 82 17.50 8.15 26.93
C GLY A 82 18.02 6.75 26.62
N VAL A 83 19.08 6.33 27.32
CA VAL A 83 19.60 4.95 27.26
C VAL A 83 18.54 4.01 27.83
N ARG A 84 18.38 2.85 27.20
CA ARG A 84 17.46 1.82 27.66
C ARG A 84 18.16 0.88 28.63
N GLU A 85 17.46 0.47 29.68
CA GLU A 85 17.97 -0.52 30.64
C GLU A 85 18.21 -1.90 30.00
N TYR A 86 17.35 -2.27 29.05
CA TYR A 86 17.44 -3.50 28.28
C TYR A 86 17.38 -3.21 26.78
N PRO A 87 18.11 -3.99 25.94
CA PRO A 87 18.03 -3.88 24.49
C PRO A 87 16.59 -4.16 24.02
N ARG A 88 16.16 -3.52 22.94
CA ARG A 88 14.85 -3.84 22.37
C ARG A 88 14.87 -5.21 21.72
N ARG A 89 13.73 -5.87 21.80
CA ARG A 89 13.44 -7.02 20.94
C ARG A 89 13.33 -6.53 19.51
N VAL A 90 14.10 -7.14 18.62
CA VAL A 90 14.08 -6.89 17.18
C VAL A 90 13.49 -8.11 16.50
N TYR A 91 12.49 -7.89 15.66
CA TYR A 91 11.80 -8.95 14.93
C TYR A 91 12.09 -8.80 13.44
N ASP A 92 12.44 -9.90 12.79
CA ASP A 92 12.50 -9.96 11.33
C ASP A 92 11.24 -10.64 10.82
N ALA A 93 10.39 -9.89 10.10
CA ALA A 93 9.12 -10.41 9.59
C ALA A 93 9.19 -10.58 8.07
N VAL A 94 9.02 -11.81 7.59
CA VAL A 94 9.15 -12.17 6.17
C VAL A 94 7.87 -12.80 5.64
N LEU A 95 7.37 -12.26 4.53
CA LEU A 95 6.38 -12.94 3.69
C LEU A 95 7.14 -13.81 2.69
N PHE A 96 7.02 -15.12 2.81
CA PHE A 96 7.86 -16.06 2.07
C PHE A 96 7.16 -16.63 0.83
N SER A 97 7.96 -16.86 -0.24
CA SER A 97 7.49 -17.48 -1.47
C SER A 97 8.34 -18.65 -1.96
N ASN A 98 9.54 -18.41 -2.50
CA ASN A 98 10.39 -19.48 -3.02
C ASN A 98 11.90 -19.24 -2.82
N GLU A 99 12.28 -18.09 -2.28
CA GLU A 99 13.65 -17.61 -2.20
C GLU A 99 14.40 -18.20 -0.99
N ILE A 100 14.51 -19.53 -0.92
CA ILE A 100 15.14 -20.26 0.20
C ILE A 100 16.57 -19.76 0.43
N GLU A 101 17.38 -19.66 -0.62
CA GLU A 101 18.80 -19.31 -0.49
C GLU A 101 18.98 -17.90 0.09
N ILE A 102 18.19 -16.93 -0.39
CA ILE A 102 18.22 -15.55 0.11
C ILE A 102 17.77 -15.51 1.57
N LEU A 103 16.72 -16.26 1.93
CA LEU A 103 16.27 -16.34 3.31
C LEU A 103 17.35 -16.91 4.23
N THR A 104 18.02 -17.98 3.80
CA THR A 104 19.10 -18.62 4.55
C THR A 104 20.26 -17.66 4.78
N LEU A 105 20.76 -17.00 3.73
CA LEU A 105 21.84 -16.02 3.84
C LEU A 105 21.46 -14.88 4.78
N ARG A 106 20.27 -14.29 4.58
CA ARG A 106 19.74 -13.22 5.43
C ARG A 106 19.71 -13.62 6.90
N TRP A 107 19.18 -14.80 7.21
CA TRP A 107 19.02 -15.23 8.60
C TRP A 107 20.32 -15.69 9.25
N GLN A 108 21.30 -16.15 8.48
CA GLN A 108 22.65 -16.38 8.98
C GLN A 108 23.35 -15.07 9.36
N GLU A 109 23.28 -14.06 8.49
CA GLU A 109 23.86 -12.74 8.76
C GLU A 109 23.16 -12.01 9.92
N LEU A 110 21.83 -12.15 10.02
CA LEU A 110 21.03 -11.45 11.02
C LEU A 110 20.87 -12.19 12.36
N TYR A 111 21.31 -13.45 12.45
CA TYR A 111 21.17 -14.30 13.64
C TYR A 111 21.59 -13.64 14.98
N PRO A 112 22.73 -12.94 15.08
CA PRO A 112 23.15 -12.34 16.34
C PRO A 112 22.35 -11.09 16.73
N TYR A 113 21.64 -10.47 15.78
CA TYR A 113 20.97 -9.18 15.98
C TYR A 113 19.45 -9.32 16.20
N ILE A 114 18.86 -10.40 15.70
CA ILE A 114 17.41 -10.62 15.73
C ILE A 114 17.01 -11.46 16.94
N THR A 115 16.00 -10.97 17.66
CA THR A 115 15.43 -11.67 18.81
C THR A 115 14.50 -12.79 18.37
N GLU A 116 13.71 -12.56 17.32
CA GLU A 116 12.74 -13.53 16.82
C GLU A 116 12.49 -13.33 15.32
N PHE A 117 12.46 -14.44 14.59
CA PHE A 117 12.15 -14.50 13.17
C PHE A 117 10.68 -14.88 13.01
N VAL A 118 9.92 -14.06 12.29
CA VAL A 118 8.50 -14.29 11.99
C VAL A 118 8.37 -14.56 10.50
N LEU A 119 7.92 -15.75 10.14
CA LEU A 119 7.76 -16.12 8.74
C LEU A 119 6.29 -16.48 8.46
N LEU A 120 5.72 -15.83 7.46
CA LEU A 120 4.39 -16.14 6.95
C LEU A 120 4.49 -16.69 5.54
N GLU A 121 3.92 -17.88 5.33
CA GLU A 121 3.86 -18.52 4.01
C GLU A 121 2.41 -18.68 3.57
N SER A 122 2.11 -18.34 2.31
CA SER A 122 0.79 -18.55 1.73
C SER A 122 0.77 -19.74 0.77
N ASN A 123 -0.34 -20.47 0.75
CA ASN A 123 -0.61 -21.53 -0.21
C ASN A 123 -1.16 -21.03 -1.56
N SER A 124 -1.06 -19.72 -1.82
CA SER A 124 -1.52 -19.12 -3.08
C SER A 124 -0.56 -18.04 -3.59
N THR A 125 -0.55 -17.84 -4.90
CA THR A 125 0.14 -16.73 -5.57
C THR A 125 -0.65 -15.43 -5.41
N PHE A 126 -0.04 -14.30 -5.75
CA PHE A 126 -0.73 -13.01 -5.78
C PHE A 126 -1.91 -12.98 -6.77
N THR A 127 -1.89 -13.84 -7.80
CA THR A 127 -2.97 -14.00 -8.78
C THR A 127 -4.06 -15.00 -8.36
N GLY A 128 -3.94 -15.63 -7.18
CA GLY A 128 -4.93 -16.57 -6.65
C GLY A 128 -4.75 -18.02 -7.12
N LEU A 129 -3.63 -18.35 -7.76
CA LEU A 129 -3.30 -19.72 -8.14
C LEU A 129 -2.77 -20.50 -6.92
N PRO A 130 -2.97 -21.83 -6.84
CA PRO A 130 -2.34 -22.65 -5.81
C PRO A 130 -0.81 -22.56 -5.86
N LYS A 131 -0.19 -22.45 -4.68
CA LYS A 131 1.28 -22.42 -4.51
C LYS A 131 1.70 -23.43 -3.45
N PRO A 132 2.75 -24.24 -3.68
CA PRO A 132 3.27 -25.12 -2.64
C PRO A 132 3.85 -24.31 -1.48
N LEU A 133 3.86 -24.93 -0.29
CA LEU A 133 4.52 -24.41 0.90
C LEU A 133 5.99 -24.81 0.87
N VAL A 134 6.80 -23.98 0.22
CA VAL A 134 8.23 -24.21 -0.04
C VAL A 134 9.04 -24.15 1.26
N PHE A 135 8.77 -23.19 2.15
CA PHE A 135 9.46 -23.13 3.45
C PHE A 135 9.10 -24.35 4.29
N SER A 136 7.81 -24.70 4.37
CA SER A 136 7.38 -25.88 5.12
C SER A 136 8.11 -27.16 4.68
N GLY A 137 8.34 -27.34 3.37
CA GLY A 137 9.05 -28.51 2.83
C GLY A 137 10.56 -28.51 3.09
N ASN A 138 11.16 -27.35 3.39
CA ASN A 138 12.60 -27.19 3.59
C ASN A 138 12.96 -26.76 5.02
N ARG A 139 12.00 -26.84 5.96
CA ARG A 139 12.17 -26.37 7.34
C ARG A 139 13.36 -27.01 8.06
N ASP A 140 13.71 -28.24 7.70
CA ASP A 140 14.90 -28.93 8.23
C ASP A 140 16.21 -28.17 8.00
N GLN A 141 16.31 -27.37 6.95
CA GLN A 141 17.49 -26.54 6.65
C GLN A 141 17.62 -25.34 7.60
N PHE A 142 16.53 -24.98 8.29
CA PHE A 142 16.43 -23.81 9.16
C PHE A 142 16.49 -24.16 10.66
N LYS A 143 16.97 -25.36 11.01
CA LYS A 143 17.12 -25.80 12.41
C LYS A 143 17.88 -24.82 13.30
N PHE A 144 18.81 -24.04 12.72
CA PHE A 144 19.60 -23.05 13.45
C PHE A 144 18.76 -21.88 14.00
N VAL A 145 17.65 -21.52 13.33
CA VAL A 145 16.71 -20.46 13.79
C VAL A 145 15.50 -20.99 14.53
N GLU A 146 15.24 -22.29 14.51
CA GLU A 146 14.06 -22.93 15.09
C GLU A 146 13.72 -22.45 16.53
N PRO A 147 14.68 -22.26 17.45
CA PRO A 147 14.38 -21.76 18.81
C PRO A 147 13.81 -20.34 18.85
N ARG A 148 13.99 -19.56 17.77
CA ARG A 148 13.56 -18.16 17.64
C ARG A 148 12.63 -17.96 16.44
N LEU A 149 12.04 -19.02 15.91
CA LEU A 149 11.20 -18.97 14.70
C LEU A 149 9.72 -19.09 15.05
N THR A 150 8.94 -18.09 14.67
CA THR A 150 7.49 -18.12 14.66
C THR A 150 7.02 -18.26 13.21
N TYR A 151 6.58 -19.46 12.84
CA TYR A 151 6.10 -19.78 11.50
C TYR A 151 4.57 -19.85 11.45
N GLY A 152 3.96 -19.15 10.49
CA GLY A 152 2.52 -19.18 10.25
C GLY A 152 2.17 -19.42 8.78
N THR A 153 1.06 -20.11 8.53
CA THR A 153 0.52 -20.30 7.18
C THR A 153 -0.75 -19.49 6.99
N ILE A 154 -0.93 -18.92 5.79
CA ILE A 154 -2.14 -18.17 5.44
C ILE A 154 -2.77 -18.69 4.14
N GLY A 155 -4.05 -19.05 4.24
CA GLY A 155 -4.85 -19.44 3.09
C GLY A 155 -5.06 -18.26 2.14
N GLY A 156 -4.72 -18.45 0.85
CA GLY A 156 -5.06 -17.48 -0.18
C GLY A 156 -6.55 -17.45 -0.49
N ARG A 157 -7.03 -16.35 -1.07
CA ARG A 157 -8.36 -16.30 -1.68
C ARG A 157 -8.30 -17.00 -3.03
N PHE A 158 -8.63 -18.28 -3.05
CA PHE A 158 -8.77 -19.02 -4.31
C PHE A 158 -9.91 -18.43 -5.13
N LYS A 159 -9.64 -17.95 -6.34
CA LYS A 159 -10.71 -17.67 -7.30
C LYS A 159 -11.25 -19.01 -7.79
N LYS A 160 -12.45 -19.37 -7.37
CA LYS A 160 -13.15 -20.54 -7.88
C LYS A 160 -13.73 -20.19 -9.25
N GLY A 161 -13.12 -20.68 -10.34
CA GLY A 161 -13.70 -20.65 -11.69
C GLY A 161 -13.43 -19.39 -12.53
N GLU A 162 -12.18 -18.92 -12.60
CA GLU A 162 -11.68 -18.25 -13.81
C GLU A 162 -11.04 -19.29 -14.74
#